data_AF-A0A376EZX0-F1
#
_entry.id   AF-A0A376EZX0-F1
#
_cell.length_a   1.000
_cell.length_b   1.000
_cell.length_c   1.000
_cell.angle_alpha   90.00
_cell.angle_beta   90.00
_cell.angle_gamma   90.00
#
_symmetry.space_group_name_H-M   'P 1'
#
loop_
_entity.id
_entity.type
_entity.pdbx_description
1 polymer ?
#
loop_
_entity_poly.entity_id
_entity_poly.type
_entity_poly.pdbx_seq_one_letter_code
_entity_poly.pdbx_strand_id
1 'polypeptide(L)'
;MKKALIIALSLFSLPVLAEEDQGPGKYICDIRISSQDTATKILSRASTVLDNENNFIVQMPNGDQLYSPELENTDDGLKQKAEKGGVTFIRRPTFGDRFIVEDANTGFFYKMRNCEKK
;
A
#
# COMPACT_ATOMS: atom_id res chain seq x y z
N MET A 1 4.95 58.23 10.96
CA MET A 1 4.66 57.51 9.70
C MET A 1 5.00 56.04 9.93
N LYS A 2 4.00 55.15 9.90
CA LYS A 2 4.16 53.71 10.21
C LYS A 2 4.57 52.96 8.95
N LYS A 3 5.74 52.29 8.96
CA LYS A 3 6.14 51.35 7.90
C LYS A 3 5.58 49.97 8.25
N ALA A 4 4.61 49.50 7.48
CA ALA A 4 4.10 48.14 7.59
C ALA A 4 5.14 47.17 7.00
N LEU A 5 5.65 46.27 7.83
CA LEU A 5 6.53 45.17 7.43
C LEU A 5 5.63 44.01 6.97
N ILE A 6 5.59 43.76 5.66
CA ILE A 6 4.90 42.58 5.12
C ILE A 6 5.90 41.43 5.17
N ILE A 7 5.73 40.54 6.14
CA ILE A 7 6.45 39.26 6.18
C ILE A 7 5.69 38.31 5.25
N ALA A 8 6.25 38.08 4.06
CA ALA A 8 5.76 37.06 3.15
C ALA A 8 6.06 35.68 3.76
N LEU A 9 5.02 34.98 4.21
CA LEU A 9 5.11 33.54 4.54
C LEU A 9 5.26 32.77 3.22
N SER A 10 6.48 32.37 2.88
CA SER A 10 6.70 31.35 1.86
C SER A 10 6.27 30.00 2.43
N LEU A 11 5.09 29.52 2.01
CA LEU A 11 4.68 28.13 2.15
C LEU A 11 5.64 27.28 1.31
N PHE A 12 6.73 26.78 1.92
CA PHE A 12 7.51 25.70 1.35
C PHE A 12 6.67 24.43 1.40
N SER A 13 5.82 24.22 0.39
CA SER A 13 5.31 22.91 0.05
C SER A 13 6.50 22.06 -0.38
N LEU A 14 7.01 21.24 0.54
CA LEU A 14 7.95 20.18 0.18
C LEU A 14 7.34 19.38 -0.97
N PRO A 15 8.08 19.09 -2.05
CA PRO A 15 7.60 18.17 -3.05
C PRO A 15 7.39 16.84 -2.35
N VAL A 16 6.13 16.40 -2.27
CA VAL A 16 5.82 14.98 -2.08
C VAL A 16 6.50 14.31 -3.26
N LEU A 17 7.64 13.64 -3.00
CA LEU A 17 8.25 12.75 -3.98
C LEU A 17 7.17 11.72 -4.28
N ALA A 18 6.48 11.88 -5.40
CA ALA A 18 5.60 10.85 -5.91
C ALA A 18 6.49 9.62 -6.09
N GLU A 19 6.19 8.53 -5.37
CA GLU A 19 6.94 7.30 -5.53
C GLU A 19 6.71 6.82 -6.96
N GLU A 20 7.79 6.63 -7.70
CA GLU A 20 7.75 6.19 -9.09
C GLU A 20 7.14 4.78 -9.16
N ASP A 21 6.24 4.53 -10.12
CA ASP A 21 5.68 3.20 -10.29
C ASP A 21 6.76 2.20 -10.70
N GLN A 22 7.05 1.25 -9.82
CA GLN A 22 8.04 0.21 -10.05
C GLN A 22 7.56 -0.92 -10.99
N GLY A 23 6.32 -0.89 -11.45
CA GLY A 23 5.74 -1.86 -12.41
C GLY A 23 5.54 -3.28 -11.85
N PRO A 24 5.27 -4.29 -12.69
CA PRO A 24 5.17 -5.70 -12.24
C PRO A 24 6.52 -6.26 -11.79
N GLY A 25 6.52 -7.30 -10.94
CA GLY A 25 7.73 -7.98 -10.50
C GLY A 25 7.66 -8.59 -9.10
N LYS A 26 8.82 -9.00 -8.59
CA LYS A 26 8.95 -9.54 -7.23
C LYS A 26 9.35 -8.43 -6.27
N TYR A 27 8.64 -8.36 -5.15
CA TYR A 27 8.85 -7.37 -4.10
C TYR A 27 9.12 -8.04 -2.77
N ILE A 28 9.99 -7.43 -1.97
CA ILE A 28 10.20 -7.74 -0.56
C ILE A 28 9.67 -6.55 0.22
N CYS A 29 8.64 -6.77 1.04
CA CYS A 29 7.94 -5.71 1.74
C CYS A 29 7.91 -5.97 3.24
N ASP A 30 7.95 -4.93 4.05
CA ASP A 30 7.52 -4.98 5.45
C ASP A 30 6.01 -5.25 5.51
N ILE A 31 5.52 -6.00 6.50
CA ILE A 31 4.08 -6.24 6.66
C ILE A 31 3.53 -5.63 7.96
N ARG A 32 2.57 -4.72 7.80
CA ARG A 32 1.78 -4.17 8.90
C ARG A 32 0.43 -4.86 8.94
N ILE A 33 0.13 -5.52 10.05
CA ILE A 33 -1.16 -6.17 10.30
C ILE A 33 -1.93 -5.31 11.28
N SER A 34 -3.09 -4.81 10.86
CA SER A 34 -4.02 -4.10 11.73
C SER A 34 -5.31 -4.90 11.86
N SER A 35 -6.04 -4.73 12.94
CA SER A 35 -7.37 -5.29 13.11
C SER A 35 -8.31 -4.19 13.61
N GLN A 36 -9.60 -4.29 13.30
CA GLN A 36 -10.61 -3.38 13.87
C GLN A 36 -10.70 -3.51 15.40
N ASP A 37 -10.45 -4.71 15.93
CA ASP A 37 -10.67 -5.02 17.36
C ASP A 37 -9.39 -5.06 18.19
N THR A 38 -8.21 -5.04 17.56
CA THR A 38 -6.93 -5.14 18.27
C THR A 38 -5.90 -4.14 17.76
N ALA A 39 -4.96 -3.77 18.62
CA ALA A 39 -3.86 -2.86 18.27
C ALA A 39 -3.06 -3.38 17.08
N THR A 40 -2.65 -2.47 16.18
CA THR A 40 -1.79 -2.81 15.03
C THR A 40 -0.54 -3.58 15.48
N LYS A 41 -0.32 -4.77 14.90
CA LYS A 41 0.93 -5.50 14.99
C LYS A 41 1.77 -5.23 13.74
N ILE A 42 2.91 -4.58 13.92
CA ILE A 42 3.93 -4.49 12.86
C ILE A 42 4.76 -5.77 12.95
N LEU A 43 4.72 -6.59 11.90
CA LEU A 43 5.66 -7.69 11.80
C LEU A 43 6.83 -7.19 10.96
N SER A 44 8.00 -7.05 11.59
CA SER A 44 9.26 -6.74 10.91
C SER A 44 9.80 -7.92 10.08
N ARG A 45 8.95 -8.91 9.77
CA ARG A 45 9.31 -10.03 8.89
C ARG A 45 8.81 -9.72 7.49
N ALA A 46 9.73 -9.75 6.53
CA ALA A 46 9.41 -9.41 5.16
C ALA A 46 8.43 -10.42 4.55
N SER A 47 7.34 -9.92 3.97
CA SER A 47 6.50 -10.67 3.03
C SER A 47 7.08 -10.53 1.62
N THR A 48 6.98 -11.60 0.82
CA THR A 48 7.26 -11.50 -0.61
C THR A 48 5.97 -11.25 -1.35
N VAL A 49 5.93 -10.25 -2.24
CA VAL A 49 4.80 -10.04 -3.16
C VAL A 49 5.24 -10.34 -4.57
N LEU A 50 4.49 -11.18 -5.28
CA LEU A 50 4.63 -11.42 -6.71
C LEU A 50 3.54 -10.64 -7.43
N ASP A 51 3.91 -9.54 -8.09
CA ASP A 51 3.02 -8.66 -8.84
C ASP A 51 3.05 -9.05 -10.33
N ASN A 52 1.93 -9.58 -10.83
CA ASN A 52 1.77 -10.04 -12.20
C ASN A 52 0.93 -9.05 -13.04
N GLU A 53 1.00 -7.76 -12.72
CA GLU A 53 0.29 -6.66 -13.42
C GLU A 53 -1.21 -6.60 -13.11
N ASN A 54 -1.92 -7.70 -13.37
CA ASN A 54 -3.37 -7.78 -13.20
C ASN A 54 -3.76 -8.47 -11.89
N ASN A 55 -2.83 -9.13 -11.21
CA ASN A 55 -3.05 -9.73 -9.90
C ASN A 55 -1.73 -9.77 -9.12
N PHE A 56 -1.81 -10.10 -7.82
CA PHE A 56 -0.63 -10.34 -7.01
C PHE A 56 -0.83 -11.50 -6.02
N ILE A 57 0.30 -12.09 -5.61
CA ILE A 57 0.36 -13.12 -4.58
C ILE A 57 1.19 -12.59 -3.42
N VAL A 58 0.65 -12.63 -2.22
CA VAL A 58 1.38 -12.31 -0.99
C VAL A 58 1.83 -13.59 -0.33
N GLN A 59 3.13 -13.80 -0.19
CA GLN A 59 3.71 -14.86 0.59
C GLN A 59 4.06 -14.32 1.98
N MET A 60 3.33 -14.81 2.98
CA MET A 60 3.50 -14.42 4.37
C MET A 60 4.75 -15.08 4.98
N PRO A 61 5.35 -14.48 6.02
CA PRO A 61 6.53 -15.05 6.68
C PRO A 61 6.33 -16.42 7.33
N ASN A 62 5.08 -16.80 7.59
CA ASN A 62 4.72 -18.12 8.14
C ASN A 62 4.51 -19.19 7.05
N GLY A 63 4.64 -18.84 5.77
CA GLY A 63 4.44 -19.73 4.63
C GLY A 63 3.06 -19.65 4.00
N ASP A 64 2.10 -18.96 4.63
CA ASP A 64 0.76 -18.79 4.07
C ASP A 64 0.78 -17.91 2.82
N GLN A 65 -0.18 -18.11 1.93
CA GLN A 65 -0.29 -17.35 0.70
C GLN A 65 -1.68 -16.76 0.51
N LEU A 66 -1.73 -15.48 0.12
CA LEU A 66 -2.96 -14.79 -0.27
C LEU A 66 -2.90 -14.48 -1.76
N TYR A 67 -3.95 -14.86 -2.47
CA TYR A 67 -4.05 -14.70 -3.92
C TYR A 67 -5.09 -13.65 -4.23
N SER A 68 -4.68 -12.55 -4.87
CA SER A 68 -5.67 -11.61 -5.39
C SER A 68 -6.36 -12.21 -6.62
N PRO A 69 -7.66 -11.91 -6.83
CA PRO A 69 -8.28 -12.01 -8.14
C PRO A 69 -7.61 -11.06 -9.15
N GLU A 70 -8.08 -11.12 -10.39
CA GLU A 70 -7.81 -10.07 -11.37
C GLU A 70 -8.34 -8.72 -10.85
N LEU A 71 -7.48 -7.70 -10.88
CA LEU A 71 -7.73 -6.39 -10.34
C LEU A 71 -8.20 -5.45 -11.45
N GLU A 72 -9.23 -4.67 -11.16
CA GLU A 72 -9.75 -3.65 -12.07
C GLU A 72 -9.18 -2.28 -11.71
N ASN A 73 -8.88 -1.46 -12.72
CA ASN A 73 -8.50 -0.07 -12.51
C ASN A 73 -9.67 0.71 -11.90
N THR A 74 -9.38 1.46 -10.87
CA THR A 74 -10.31 2.38 -10.22
C THR A 74 -9.61 3.71 -9.96
N ASP A 75 -10.38 4.75 -9.62
CA ASP A 75 -9.81 6.04 -9.19
C ASP A 75 -8.82 6.62 -10.22
N ASP A 76 -9.25 6.65 -11.49
CA ASP A 76 -8.48 7.14 -12.64
C ASP A 76 -7.10 6.48 -12.82
N GLY A 77 -6.96 5.22 -12.38
CA GLY A 77 -5.71 4.44 -12.50
C GLY A 77 -4.76 4.62 -11.33
N LEU A 78 -5.12 5.39 -10.30
CA LEU A 78 -4.33 5.55 -9.08
C LEU A 78 -4.34 4.30 -8.19
N LYS A 79 -5.34 3.42 -8.37
CA LYS A 79 -5.41 2.14 -7.65
C LYS A 79 -6.15 1.08 -8.47
N GLN A 80 -5.71 -0.17 -8.36
CA GLN A 80 -6.47 -1.31 -8.83
C GLN A 80 -7.09 -2.05 -7.64
N LYS A 81 -8.32 -2.54 -7.79
CA LYS A 81 -9.06 -3.23 -6.73
C LYS A 81 -9.75 -4.48 -7.25
N ALA A 82 -9.82 -5.52 -6.41
CA ALA A 82 -10.77 -6.60 -6.55
C ALA A 82 -11.35 -6.99 -5.20
N GLU A 83 -12.54 -7.57 -5.20
CA GLU A 83 -13.17 -8.13 -4.00
C GLU A 83 -13.63 -9.56 -4.27
N LYS A 84 -13.33 -10.49 -3.36
CA LYS A 84 -13.76 -11.88 -3.44
C LYS A 84 -14.03 -12.42 -2.06
N GLY A 85 -15.27 -12.86 -1.82
CA GLY A 85 -15.67 -13.51 -0.57
C GLY A 85 -15.45 -12.65 0.67
N GLY A 86 -15.71 -11.34 0.60
CA GLY A 86 -15.50 -10.40 1.71
C GLY A 86 -14.04 -9.98 1.93
N VAL A 87 -13.12 -10.39 1.05
CA VAL A 87 -11.72 -9.94 1.05
C VAL A 87 -11.49 -8.97 -0.09
N THR A 88 -11.03 -7.77 0.22
CA THR A 88 -10.63 -6.72 -0.72
C THR A 88 -9.12 -6.74 -0.93
N PHE A 89 -8.69 -6.71 -2.18
CA PHE A 89 -7.30 -6.63 -2.60
C PHE A 89 -7.09 -5.30 -3.33
N ILE A 90 -6.03 -4.57 -2.96
CA ILE A 90 -5.72 -3.26 -3.55
C ILE A 90 -4.25 -3.22 -3.95
N ARG A 91 -3.99 -2.75 -5.18
CA ARG A 91 -2.66 -2.40 -5.69
C ARG A 91 -2.61 -0.91 -5.97
N ARG A 92 -1.60 -0.22 -5.43
CA ARG A 92 -1.37 1.21 -5.60
C ARG A 92 0.03 1.44 -6.19
N PRO A 93 0.15 1.79 -7.47
CA PRO A 93 1.44 1.80 -8.17
C PRO A 93 2.47 2.77 -7.54
N THR A 94 2.03 3.89 -6.98
CA THR A 94 2.90 5.00 -6.57
C THR A 94 2.89 5.29 -5.07
N PHE A 95 2.54 4.29 -4.24
CA PHE A 95 2.42 4.47 -2.79
C PHE A 95 3.24 3.44 -2.03
N GLY A 96 3.84 3.87 -0.91
CA GLY A 96 4.72 3.03 -0.10
C GLY A 96 3.99 1.85 0.52
N ASP A 97 2.69 1.98 0.76
CA ASP A 97 1.76 0.88 1.04
C ASP A 97 1.12 0.33 -0.26
N ARG A 98 1.99 -0.15 -1.15
CA ARG A 98 1.69 -0.56 -2.55
C ARG A 98 0.66 -1.67 -2.65
N PHE A 99 0.70 -2.64 -1.75
CA PHE A 99 -0.23 -3.77 -1.76
C PHE A 99 -1.00 -3.82 -0.44
N ILE A 100 -2.31 -4.00 -0.51
CA ILE A 100 -3.19 -4.10 0.66
C ILE A 100 -4.13 -5.28 0.49
N VAL A 101 -4.35 -6.02 1.58
CA VAL A 101 -5.42 -7.01 1.69
C VAL A 101 -6.27 -6.67 2.91
N GLU A 102 -7.56 -6.50 2.72
CA GLU A 102 -8.54 -6.19 3.76
C GLU A 102 -9.53 -7.35 3.84
N ASP A 103 -9.55 -8.09 4.93
CA ASP A 103 -10.49 -9.19 5.14
C ASP A 103 -11.60 -8.73 6.08
N ALA A 104 -12.77 -8.42 5.52
CA ALA A 104 -13.92 -7.96 6.29
C ALA A 104 -14.53 -9.06 7.16
N ASN A 105 -14.28 -10.34 6.85
CA ASN A 105 -14.81 -11.46 7.64
C ASN A 105 -14.10 -11.59 8.98
N THR A 106 -12.81 -11.27 9.00
CA THR A 106 -11.95 -11.39 10.19
C THR A 106 -11.58 -10.03 10.79
N GLY A 107 -11.87 -8.95 10.09
CA GLY A 107 -11.51 -7.59 10.47
C GLY A 107 -10.00 -7.31 10.42
N PHE A 108 -9.23 -8.13 9.70
CA PHE A 108 -7.77 -7.95 9.53
C PHE A 108 -7.42 -7.18 8.27
N PHE A 109 -6.38 -6.33 8.38
CA PHE A 109 -5.86 -5.47 7.33
C PHE A 109 -4.36 -5.66 7.22
N TYR A 110 -3.91 -6.19 6.08
CA TYR A 110 -2.52 -6.43 5.76
C TYR A 110 -2.05 -5.33 4.81
N LYS A 111 -1.07 -4.52 5.24
CA LYS A 111 -0.44 -3.49 4.40
C LYS A 111 1.01 -3.86 4.18
N MET A 112 1.37 -4.13 2.93
CA MET A 112 2.74 -4.35 2.51
C MET A 112 3.39 -3.00 2.24
N ARG A 113 4.38 -2.64 3.06
CA ARG A 113 5.02 -1.33 3.09
C ARG A 113 6.49 -1.42 2.69
N ASN A 114 7.06 -0.29 2.28
CA ASN A 114 8.49 -0.17 1.97
C ASN A 114 8.95 -1.27 1.00
N CYS A 115 8.11 -1.56 0.00
CA CYS A 115 8.35 -2.66 -0.93
C CYS A 115 9.56 -2.35 -1.80
N GLU A 116 10.57 -3.20 -1.72
CA GLU A 116 11.74 -3.15 -2.60
C GLU A 116 11.58 -4.21 -3.70
N LYS A 117 11.62 -3.75 -4.95
CA LYS A 117 11.74 -4.66 -6.09
C LYS A 117 13.07 -5.43 -6.04
N LYS A 118 13.02 -6.74 -6.29
CA LYS A 118 14.20 -7.63 -6.38
C LYS A 118 14.44 -8.12 -7.80
#